data_AF-A0A914KJW5-F1
#
_entry.id   AF-A0A914KJW5-F1
#
_cell.length_a   1.000
_cell.length_b   1.000
_cell.length_c   1.000
_cell.angle_alpha   90.00
_cell.angle_beta   90.00
_cell.angle_gamma   90.00
#
_symmetry.space_group_name_H-M   'P 1'
#
loop_
_entity.id
_entity.type
_entity.pdbx_description
1 polymer ?
#
loop_
_entity_poly.entity_id
_entity_poly.type
_entity_poly.pdbx_seq_one_letter_code
_entity_poly.pdbx_strand_id
1 'polypeptide(L)'
;MSFSVPKGYIFSLKKFGTNPKEVNMAILKFFHRIAFDLKSPAYLYSASLFNILKEIDLNVKNSTEKENRSQHPHFKLWEFGYYLLKNFFAQSEKIEGGIGILACELLFPKNAKEAYEIECGYKENL
;
A
#
# COMPACT_ATOMS: atom_id res chain seq x y z
N MET A 1 13.73 -13.18 13.37
CA MET A 1 12.74 -12.20 12.86
C MET A 1 13.12 -11.91 11.40
N SER A 2 12.49 -12.58 10.41
CA SER A 2 12.84 -12.36 9.01
C SER A 2 12.36 -10.97 8.58
N PHE A 3 13.24 -10.14 8.04
CA PHE A 3 12.85 -8.89 7.42
C PHE A 3 12.31 -9.22 6.03
N SER A 4 10.99 -9.12 5.83
CA SER A 4 10.44 -9.14 4.48
C SER A 4 10.93 -7.88 3.75
N VAL A 5 11.38 -8.04 2.49
CA VAL A 5 11.94 -6.94 1.68
C VAL A 5 11.02 -5.70 1.68
N PRO A 6 9.68 -5.80 1.52
CA PRO A 6 8.79 -4.63 1.58
C PRO A 6 8.86 -3.87 2.90
N LYS A 7 9.06 -4.54 4.03
CA LYS A 7 9.11 -3.90 5.35
C LYS A 7 10.24 -2.88 5.45
N GLY A 8 11.40 -3.16 4.84
CA GLY A 8 12.51 -2.22 4.76
C GLY A 8 12.16 -0.96 3.96
N TYR A 9 11.52 -1.13 2.80
CA TYR A 9 11.07 -0.01 1.97
C TYR A 9 9.96 0.82 2.64
N ILE A 10 9.01 0.17 3.33
CA ILE A 10 7.96 0.83 4.12
C ILE A 10 8.60 1.66 5.24
N PHE A 11 9.60 1.12 5.94
CA PHE A 11 10.32 1.84 6.98
C PHE A 11 11.04 3.09 6.42
N SER A 12 11.69 2.96 5.26
CA SER A 12 12.32 4.10 4.57
C SER A 12 11.30 5.15 4.11
N LEU A 13 10.10 4.73 3.68
CA LEU A 13 9.04 5.64 3.25
C LEU A 13 8.45 6.45 4.41
N LYS A 14 8.58 6.01 5.67
CA LYS A 14 8.13 6.79 6.83
C LYS A 14 8.77 8.19 6.89
N LYS A 15 9.94 8.37 6.27
CA LYS A 15 10.63 9.65 6.15
C LYS A 15 10.37 10.38 4.83
N PHE A 16 9.23 10.12 4.17
CA PHE A 16 8.95 10.64 2.82
C PHE A 16 9.16 12.17 2.70
N GLY A 17 8.86 12.94 3.74
CA GLY A 17 9.02 14.40 3.73
C GLY A 17 10.48 14.91 3.76
N THR A 18 11.43 14.09 4.22
CA THR A 18 12.86 14.45 4.29
C THR A 18 13.72 13.64 3.33
N ASN A 19 13.18 12.56 2.77
CA ASN A 19 13.85 11.76 1.76
C ASN A 19 14.12 12.58 0.49
N PRO A 20 15.28 12.37 -0.17
CA PRO A 20 15.49 12.85 -1.52
C PRO A 20 14.39 12.34 -2.47
N LYS A 21 14.04 13.15 -3.48
CA LYS A 21 12.98 12.83 -4.44
C LYS A 21 13.22 11.49 -5.14
N GLU A 22 14.48 11.19 -5.45
CA GLU A 22 14.92 9.96 -6.13
C GLU A 22 14.66 8.73 -5.27
N VAL A 23 14.86 8.84 -3.95
CA VAL A 23 14.61 7.75 -3.00
C VAL A 23 13.12 7.44 -2.93
N ASN A 24 12.28 8.46 -2.76
CA ASN A 24 10.83 8.29 -2.76
C ASN A 24 10.33 7.69 -4.09
N MET A 25 10.88 8.13 -5.21
CA MET A 25 10.56 7.59 -6.53
C MET A 25 11.01 6.13 -6.69
N ALA A 26 12.18 5.75 -6.17
CA ALA A 26 12.66 4.37 -6.22
C ALA A 26 11.77 3.43 -5.39
N ILE A 27 11.38 3.86 -4.18
CA ILE A 27 10.42 3.14 -3.33
C ILE A 27 9.08 2.97 -4.07
N LEU A 28 8.56 4.06 -4.65
CA LEU A 28 7.31 4.02 -5.40
C LEU A 28 7.38 3.04 -6.58
N LYS A 29 8.46 3.06 -7.36
CA LYS A 29 8.64 2.11 -8.48
C LYS A 29 8.68 0.67 -8.00
N PHE A 30 9.32 0.40 -6.86
CA PHE A 30 9.32 -0.93 -6.27
C PHE A 30 7.91 -1.38 -5.88
N PHE A 31 7.12 -0.52 -5.23
CA PHE A 31 5.72 -0.82 -4.90
C PHE A 31 4.85 -0.98 -6.15
N HIS A 32 5.09 -0.17 -7.18
CA HIS A 32 4.38 -0.30 -8.44
C HIS A 32 4.68 -1.63 -9.13
N ARG A 33 5.93 -2.11 -9.10
CA ARG A 33 6.29 -3.44 -9.64
C ARG A 33 5.53 -4.55 -8.91
N ILE A 34 5.41 -4.47 -7.59
CA ILE A 34 4.65 -5.47 -6.82
C ILE A 34 3.16 -5.42 -7.20
N ALA A 35 2.56 -4.24 -7.20
CA ALA A 35 1.12 -4.09 -7.40
C ALA A 35 0.68 -4.37 -8.85
N PHE A 36 1.45 -3.92 -9.84
CA PHE A 36 1.04 -3.95 -11.24
C PHE A 36 1.76 -5.04 -12.04
N ASP A 37 3.08 -5.14 -11.93
CA ASP A 37 3.84 -6.08 -12.75
C ASP A 37 3.68 -7.52 -12.23
N LEU A 38 3.76 -7.70 -10.90
CA LEU A 38 3.49 -8.99 -10.24
C LEU A 38 2.00 -9.21 -9.97
N LYS A 39 1.15 -8.21 -10.24
CA LYS A 39 -0.30 -8.24 -10.00
C LYS A 39 -0.65 -8.61 -8.55
N SER A 40 0.22 -8.30 -7.59
CA SER A 40 0.04 -8.69 -6.20
C SER A 40 -0.04 -7.51 -5.23
N PRO A 41 -1.03 -6.59 -5.37
CA PRO A 41 -1.21 -5.47 -4.45
C PRO A 41 -1.43 -5.90 -3.00
N ALA A 42 -2.00 -7.09 -2.74
CA ALA A 42 -2.25 -7.58 -1.38
C ALA A 42 -0.96 -7.80 -0.58
N TYR A 43 0.16 -8.03 -1.27
CA TYR A 43 1.48 -8.14 -0.64
C TYR A 43 1.93 -6.85 0.06
N LEU A 44 1.36 -5.70 -0.33
CA LEU A 44 1.64 -4.39 0.27
C LEU A 44 0.66 -4.01 1.37
N TYR A 45 -0.42 -4.79 1.58
CA TYR A 45 -1.40 -4.49 2.61
C TYR A 45 -0.74 -4.58 3.98
N SER A 46 -0.58 -3.44 4.64
CA SER A 46 -0.07 -3.39 6.00
C SER A 46 -0.54 -2.12 6.68
N ALA A 47 -0.83 -2.21 7.98
CA ALA A 47 -1.22 -1.05 8.76
C ALA A 47 -0.15 0.06 8.72
N SER A 48 1.13 -0.33 8.73
CA SER A 48 2.25 0.62 8.65
C SER A 48 2.25 1.40 7.34
N LEU A 49 2.08 0.74 6.19
CA LEU A 49 2.02 1.44 4.91
C LEU A 49 0.78 2.33 4.83
N PHE A 50 -0.39 1.85 5.27
CA PHE A 50 -1.63 2.62 5.21
C PHE A 50 -1.58 3.88 6.07
N ASN A 51 -0.94 3.82 7.24
CA ASN A 51 -0.70 5.00 8.07
C ASN A 51 0.19 6.03 7.36
N ILE A 52 1.26 5.58 6.69
CA ILE A 52 2.12 6.48 5.90
C ILE A 52 1.33 7.11 4.74
N LEU A 53 0.49 6.33 4.06
CA LEU A 53 -0.38 6.85 3.00
C LEU A 53 -1.38 7.89 3.51
N LYS A 54 -1.91 7.72 4.73
CA LYS A 54 -2.76 8.72 5.41
C LYS A 54 -1.98 10.00 5.70
N GLU A 55 -0.75 9.91 6.18
CA GLU A 55 0.12 11.07 6.40
C GLU A 55 0.44 11.81 5.10
N ILE A 56 0.70 11.08 4.01
CA ILE A 56 0.90 11.63 2.67
C ILE A 56 -0.36 12.36 2.20
N ASP A 57 -1.55 11.77 2.39
CA ASP A 57 -2.84 12.41 2.05
C ASP A 57 -3.06 13.73 2.79
N LEU A 58 -2.80 13.76 4.10
CA LEU A 58 -2.87 14.99 4.88
C LEU A 58 -1.86 16.04 4.38
N ASN A 59 -0.63 15.63 4.08
CA ASN A 59 0.39 16.53 3.55
C ASN A 59 -0.03 17.14 2.20
N VAL A 60 -0.48 16.32 1.24
CA VAL A 60 -0.92 16.81 -0.08
C VAL A 60 -2.16 17.70 0.04
N LYS A 61 -3.13 17.34 0.88
CA LYS A 61 -4.39 18.11 1.03
C LYS A 61 -4.19 19.44 1.74
N ASN A 62 -3.31 19.50 2.73
CA ASN A 62 -3.08 20.74 3.50
C ASN A 62 -2.18 21.72 2.76
N SER A 63 -1.25 21.23 1.95
CA SER A 63 -0.28 22.07 1.24
C SER A 63 -0.75 22.54 -0.12
N THR A 64 -1.87 22.06 -0.64
CA THR A 64 -2.28 22.36 -2.01
C THR A 64 -3.81 22.32 -2.19
N GLU A 65 -4.34 23.34 -2.86
CA GLU A 65 -5.73 23.34 -3.31
C GLU A 65 -6.01 22.15 -4.23
N LYS A 66 -7.28 21.73 -4.28
CA LYS A 66 -7.70 20.51 -4.97
C LYS A 66 -7.24 20.45 -6.44
N GLU A 67 -7.30 21.58 -7.13
CA GLU A 67 -6.97 21.72 -8.55
C GLU A 67 -5.46 21.60 -8.83
N ASN A 68 -4.63 21.94 -7.84
CA ASN A 68 -3.18 22.01 -7.98
C ASN A 68 -2.45 20.79 -7.40
N ARG A 69 -3.16 19.79 -6.85
CA ARG A 69 -2.55 18.62 -6.19
C ARG A 69 -1.55 17.87 -7.06
N SER A 70 -1.75 17.84 -8.37
CA SER A 70 -0.85 17.20 -9.34
C SER A 70 0.57 17.78 -9.34
N GLN A 71 0.73 19.03 -8.88
CA GLN A 71 2.02 19.72 -8.79
C GLN A 71 2.77 19.40 -7.50
N HIS A 72 2.12 18.77 -6.52
CA HIS A 72 2.73 18.48 -5.22
C HIS A 72 3.87 17.45 -5.36
N PRO A 73 5.03 17.62 -4.70
CA PRO A 73 6.17 16.70 -4.82
C PRO A 73 5.84 15.23 -4.51
N HIS A 74 4.90 15.01 -3.59
CA HIS A 74 4.43 13.68 -3.17
C HIS A 74 3.17 13.19 -3.91
N PHE A 75 2.71 13.89 -4.95
CA PHE A 75 1.47 13.54 -5.65
C PHE A 75 1.45 12.10 -6.17
N LYS A 76 2.57 11.61 -6.70
CA LYS A 76 2.65 10.23 -7.21
C LYS A 76 2.59 9.16 -6.12
N LEU A 77 3.10 9.46 -4.92
CA LEU A 77 2.92 8.59 -3.75
C LEU A 77 1.46 8.60 -3.29
N TRP A 78 0.83 9.78 -3.29
CA TRP A 78 -0.58 9.94 -2.95
C TRP A 78 -1.50 9.17 -3.92
N GLU A 79 -1.28 9.31 -5.23
CA GLU A 79 -2.02 8.61 -6.29
C GLU A 79 -1.92 7.08 -6.13
N PHE A 80 -0.71 6.57 -5.87
CA PHE A 80 -0.51 5.15 -5.59
C PHE A 80 -1.22 4.70 -4.31
N GLY A 81 -1.20 5.51 -3.26
CA GLY A 81 -1.92 5.22 -2.02
C GLY A 81 -3.43 5.09 -2.22
N TYR A 82 -4.00 5.98 -3.03
CA TYR A 82 -5.41 5.92 -3.40
C TYR A 82 -5.74 4.64 -4.18
N TYR A 83 -4.90 4.26 -5.16
CA TYR A 83 -5.04 2.98 -5.87
C TYR A 83 -5.03 1.79 -4.90
N LEU A 84 -4.07 1.75 -3.97
CA LEU A 84 -3.92 0.63 -3.05
C LEU A 84 -5.11 0.50 -2.10
N LEU A 85 -5.60 1.61 -1.55
CA LEU A 85 -6.79 1.62 -0.70
C LEU A 85 -8.06 1.21 -1.46
N LYS A 86 -8.24 1.73 -2.68
CA LYS A 86 -9.37 1.33 -3.54
C LYS A 86 -9.35 -0.17 -3.80
N ASN A 87 -8.17 -0.72 -4.09
CA ASN A 87 -8.02 -2.15 -4.31
C ASN A 87 -8.31 -2.95 -3.03
N PHE A 88 -7.81 -2.51 -1.87
CA PHE A 88 -8.09 -3.14 -0.58
C PHE A 88 -9.59 -3.24 -0.25
N PHE A 89 -10.34 -2.14 -0.40
CA PHE A 89 -11.78 -2.17 -0.16
C PHE A 89 -12.52 -3.06 -1.18
N ALA A 90 -12.13 -3.00 -2.45
CA ALA A 90 -12.71 -3.88 -3.48
C ALA A 90 -12.44 -5.37 -3.20
N GLN A 91 -11.32 -5.73 -2.56
CA GLN A 91 -11.08 -7.11 -2.13
C GLN A 91 -11.86 -7.48 -0.88
N SER A 92 -12.06 -6.54 0.05
CA SER A 92 -12.88 -6.78 1.24
C SER A 92 -14.34 -7.13 0.92
N GLU A 93 -14.84 -6.71 -0.24
CA GLU A 93 -16.20 -7.05 -0.71
C GLU A 93 -16.30 -8.48 -1.26
N LYS A 94 -15.17 -9.10 -1.62
CA LYS A 94 -15.13 -10.44 -2.24
C LYS A 94 -14.79 -11.57 -1.28
N ILE A 95 -14.11 -11.25 -0.18
CA ILE A 95 -13.66 -12.22 0.81
C ILE A 95 -14.82 -12.57 1.76
N GLU A 96 -15.03 -13.86 2.00
CA GLU A 96 -15.96 -14.33 3.02
C GLU A 96 -15.47 -13.90 4.42
N GLY A 97 -16.36 -13.31 5.23
CA GLY A 97 -15.98 -12.61 6.46
C GLY A 97 -15.59 -11.14 6.27
N GLY A 98 -15.53 -10.68 5.02
CA GLY A 98 -15.49 -9.27 4.62
C GLY A 98 -14.29 -8.49 5.14
N ILE A 99 -14.52 -7.21 5.46
CA ILE A 99 -13.50 -6.29 5.94
C ILE A 99 -12.85 -6.72 7.27
N GLY A 100 -13.53 -7.50 8.10
CA GLY A 100 -13.03 -7.92 9.41
C GLY A 100 -11.78 -8.80 9.30
N ILE A 101 -11.83 -9.82 8.44
CA ILE A 101 -10.68 -10.71 8.20
C ILE A 101 -9.54 -9.93 7.55
N LEU A 102 -9.85 -9.14 6.51
CA LEU A 102 -8.83 -8.39 5.79
C LEU A 102 -8.16 -7.31 6.67
N ALA A 103 -8.87 -6.76 7.67
CA ALA A 103 -8.30 -5.85 8.66
C ALA A 103 -7.33 -6.57 9.61
N CYS A 104 -7.63 -7.80 10.04
CA CYS A 104 -6.69 -8.61 10.82
C CYS A 104 -5.41 -8.90 10.04
N GLU A 105 -5.55 -9.21 8.74
CA GLU A 105 -4.41 -9.43 7.85
C GLU A 105 -3.44 -8.23 7.86
N LEU A 106 -3.93 -6.98 7.92
CA LEU A 106 -3.08 -5.77 7.93
C LEU A 106 -2.01 -5.75 9.05
N LEU A 107 -2.20 -6.53 10.12
CA LEU A 107 -1.27 -6.61 11.25
C LEU A 107 -0.04 -7.46 10.93
N PHE A 108 -0.15 -8.39 9.98
CA PHE A 108 0.90 -9.36 9.68
C PHE A 108 1.49 -9.10 8.28
N PRO A 109 2.82 -9.19 8.12
CA PRO A 109 3.46 -9.20 6.80
C PRO A 109 3.08 -10.47 6.05
N LYS A 110 2.70 -10.32 4.78
CA LYS A 110 2.26 -11.45 3.96
C LYS A 110 3.44 -12.13 3.30
N ASN A 111 3.34 -13.43 3.13
CA ASN A 111 4.10 -14.18 2.14
C ASN A 111 3.35 -14.22 0.79
N ALA A 112 3.99 -14.74 -0.25
CA ALA A 112 3.42 -14.75 -1.59
C ALA A 112 2.14 -15.61 -1.70
N LYS A 113 2.04 -16.67 -0.89
CA LYS A 113 0.85 -17.54 -0.84
C LYS A 113 -0.33 -16.81 -0.20
N GLU A 114 -0.12 -16.17 0.94
CA GLU A 114 -1.15 -15.39 1.65
C GLU A 114 -1.67 -14.23 0.79
N ALA A 115 -0.78 -13.52 0.10
CA ALA A 115 -1.18 -12.46 -0.82
C ALA A 115 -2.03 -13.00 -1.99
N TYR A 116 -1.68 -14.18 -2.52
CA TYR A 116 -2.48 -14.85 -3.55
C TYR A 116 -3.85 -15.29 -3.04
N GLU A 117 -3.94 -15.82 -1.81
CA GLU A 117 -5.19 -16.21 -1.17
C GLU A 117 -6.12 -15.01 -0.96
N ILE A 118 -5.58 -13.85 -0.53
CA ILE A 118 -6.34 -12.60 -0.42
C ILE A 118 -6.88 -12.15 -1.78
N GLU A 119 -6.12 -12.35 -2.87
CA GLU A 119 -6.49 -11.86 -4.20
C GLU A 119 -7.48 -12.74 -4.95
N CYS A 120 -7.32 -14.06 -4.81
CA CYS A 120 -8.15 -15.07 -5.47
C CYS A 120 -9.30 -15.59 -4.60
N GLY A 121 -9.34 -15.19 -3.33
CA GLY A 121 -10.22 -15.75 -2.31
C GLY A 121 -9.56 -16.94 -1.61
N TYR A 122 -9.82 -17.06 -0.31
CA TYR A 122 -9.39 -18.23 0.45
C TYR A 122 -10.02 -19.46 -0.17
N LYS A 123 -9.20 -20.39 -0.68
CA LYS A 123 -9.70 -21.69 -1.09
C LYS A 123 -10.10 -22.42 0.18
N GLU A 124 -11.40 -22.66 0.38
CA GLU A 124 -11.82 -23.68 1.33
C GLU A 124 -11.07 -24.97 0.96
N ASN A 125 -10.36 -25.55 1.92
CA ASN A 125 -9.86 -26.91 1.76
C ASN A 125 -11.10 -27.81 1.63
N LEU A 126 -11.34 -28.32 0.42
CA LEU A 126 -12.19 -29.51 0.20
C LEU A 126 -11.64 -30.70 0.97
#